data_AF-A0A0C9U9U7-F1
#
_entry.id   AF-A0A0C9U9U7-F1
#
_cell.length_a   1.000
_cell.length_b   1.000
_cell.length_c   1.000
_cell.angle_alpha   90.00
_cell.angle_beta   90.00
_cell.angle_gamma   90.00
#
_symmetry.space_group_name_H-M   'P 1'
#
loop_
_entity.id
_entity.type
_entity.pdbx_description
1 polymer ?
#
loop_
_entity_poly.entity_id
_entity_poly.type
_entity_poly.pdbx_seq_one_letter_code
_entity_poly.pdbx_strand_id
1 'polypeptide(L)'
;MSFSPVSVTNTPAIKNAPLVGIAEGNGYFSNAHLATLVLGVPYIVKRVLPFVNRGGIKTYLFLVVILGVPITVAYWTVASMYGKRKNQKVLLPGKDIEE
;
A
#
# COMPACT_ATOMS: atom_id res chain seq x y z
N MET A 1 -24.60 0.59 -21.82
CA MET A 1 -23.66 1.54 -21.19
C MET A 1 -23.11 2.43 -22.29
N SER A 2 -23.14 3.76 -22.11
CA SER A 2 -22.63 4.72 -23.10
C SER A 2 -21.10 4.75 -23.05
N PHE A 3 -20.45 4.42 -24.16
CA PHE A 3 -18.99 4.51 -24.29
C PHE A 3 -18.61 5.96 -24.63
N SER A 4 -17.93 6.64 -23.69
CA SER A 4 -17.36 7.96 -23.94
C SER A 4 -15.90 7.80 -24.40
N PRO A 5 -15.54 8.17 -25.64
CA PRO A 5 -14.16 8.06 -26.11
C PRO A 5 -13.25 9.01 -25.33
N VAL A 6 -12.08 8.51 -24.94
CA VAL A 6 -11.04 9.29 -24.26
C VAL A 6 -10.47 10.34 -25.22
N SER A 7 -10.38 11.59 -24.77
CA SER A 7 -9.76 12.68 -25.52
C SER A 7 -8.26 12.41 -25.68
N VAL A 8 -7.79 12.31 -26.93
CA VAL A 8 -6.38 12.08 -27.26
C VAL A 8 -5.67 13.42 -27.48
N THR A 9 -4.57 13.62 -26.75
CA THR A 9 -3.70 14.80 -26.90
C THR A 9 -2.60 14.51 -27.92
N ASN A 10 -2.36 15.43 -28.86
CA ASN A 10 -1.37 15.30 -29.94
C ASN A 10 0.00 15.95 -29.61
N THR A 11 0.28 16.22 -28.34
CA THR A 11 1.57 16.75 -27.92
C THR A 11 2.63 15.63 -27.96
N PRO A 12 3.90 15.94 -28.31
CA PRO A 12 4.98 14.97 -28.20
C PRO A 12 5.14 14.58 -26.73
N ALA A 13 4.56 13.44 -26.37
CA ALA A 13 4.55 12.91 -25.02
C ALA A 13 5.51 11.72 -24.94
N ILE A 14 6.15 11.57 -23.78
CA ILE A 14 6.83 10.32 -23.40
C ILE A 14 5.81 9.20 -23.60
N LYS A 15 6.18 8.16 -24.35
CA LYS A 15 5.31 7.01 -24.62
C LYS A 15 4.71 6.52 -23.30
N ASN A 16 3.38 6.50 -23.21
CA ASN A 16 2.71 6.00 -22.02
C ASN A 16 3.21 4.58 -21.71
N ALA A 17 3.50 4.32 -20.43
CA ALA A 17 3.95 3.01 -20.00
C ALA A 17 2.96 1.93 -20.48
N PRO A 18 3.45 0.75 -20.91
CA PRO A 18 2.56 -0.33 -21.33
C PRO A 18 1.56 -0.64 -20.22
N LEU A 19 0.30 -0.88 -20.58
CA LEU A 19 -0.80 -1.11 -19.63
C LEU A 19 -0.47 -2.19 -18.57
N VAL A 20 0.35 -3.17 -18.98
CA VAL A 20 0.91 -4.23 -18.14
C VAL A 20 1.65 -3.70 -16.90
N GLY A 21 2.37 -2.59 -17.04
CA GLY A 21 3.18 -1.99 -15.97
C GLY A 21 2.42 -1.03 -15.06
N ILE A 22 1.17 -0.70 -15.39
CA ILE A 22 0.32 0.23 -14.63
C ILE A 22 -0.84 -0.48 -13.93
N ALA A 23 -1.17 -1.71 -14.34
CA ALA A 23 -2.22 -2.49 -13.71
C ALA A 23 -1.78 -2.96 -12.30
N GLU A 24 -2.51 -2.53 -11.27
CA GLU A 24 -2.25 -2.94 -9.89
C GLU A 24 -2.40 -4.46 -9.73
N GLY A 25 -1.33 -5.13 -9.29
CA GLY A 25 -1.38 -6.58 -9.08
C GLY A 25 -2.21 -6.99 -7.86
N ASN A 26 -2.37 -6.09 -6.88
CA ASN A 26 -2.95 -6.38 -5.58
C ASN A 26 -3.48 -5.08 -4.93
N GLY A 27 -4.75 -5.09 -4.52
CA GLY A 27 -5.42 -3.94 -3.89
C GLY A 27 -5.74 -4.17 -2.40
N TYR A 28 -4.91 -4.93 -1.69
CA TYR A 28 -5.10 -5.26 -0.27
C TYR A 28 -4.66 -4.15 0.70
N PHE A 29 -3.90 -3.16 0.22
CA PHE A 29 -3.38 -2.09 1.05
C PHE A 29 -4.48 -1.10 1.47
N SER A 30 -4.51 -0.73 2.76
CA SER A 30 -5.48 0.21 3.34
C SER A 30 -4.77 1.19 4.27
N ASN A 31 -4.92 2.48 3.99
CA ASN A 31 -4.40 3.56 4.83
C ASN A 31 -4.97 3.53 6.25
N ALA A 32 -6.23 3.12 6.40
CA ALA A 32 -6.87 3.01 7.71
C ALA A 32 -6.24 1.89 8.55
N HIS A 33 -5.93 0.74 7.94
CA HIS A 33 -5.22 -0.35 8.62
C HIS A 33 -3.81 0.08 9.02
N LEU A 34 -3.07 0.70 8.10
CA LEU A 34 -1.73 1.20 8.40
C LEU A 34 -1.75 2.21 9.54
N ALA A 35 -2.63 3.21 9.50
CA ALA A 35 -2.74 4.22 10.55
C ALA A 35 -3.10 3.59 11.91
N THR A 36 -4.01 2.62 11.91
CA THR A 36 -4.40 1.88 13.13
C THR A 36 -3.21 1.12 13.71
N LEU A 37 -2.38 0.48 12.88
CA LEU A 37 -1.19 -0.24 13.34
C LEU A 37 -0.10 0.73 13.84
N VAL A 38 0.19 1.78 13.08
CA VAL A 38 1.25 2.75 13.40
C VAL A 38 0.94 3.53 14.68
N LEU A 39 -0.32 3.82 14.99
CA LEU A 39 -0.70 4.50 16.23
C LEU A 39 -1.05 3.52 17.35
N GLY A 40 -1.70 2.40 17.02
CA GLY A 40 -2.17 1.41 18.00
C GLY A 40 -1.04 0.58 18.61
N VAL A 41 -0.06 0.14 17.82
CA VAL A 41 1.04 -0.70 18.34
C VAL A 41 1.90 0.08 19.34
N PRO A 42 2.38 1.31 19.07
CA PRO A 42 3.13 2.09 20.06
C PRO A 42 2.33 2.38 21.33
N TYR A 43 1.01 2.55 21.21
CA TYR A 43 0.13 2.73 22.36
C TYR A 43 0.09 1.48 23.25
N ILE A 44 -0.06 0.30 22.65
CA ILE A 44 -0.04 -0.99 23.37
C ILE A 44 1.34 -1.23 23.98
N VAL A 45 2.41 -1.08 23.20
CA VAL A 45 3.80 -1.27 23.62
C VAL A 45 4.12 -0.38 24.82
N LYS A 46 3.73 0.89 24.77
CA LYS A 46 3.86 1.81 25.89
C LYS A 46 3.20 1.24 27.15
N ARG A 47 1.96 0.75 27.07
CA ARG A 47 1.18 0.30 28.23
C ARG A 47 1.70 -1.01 28.81
N VAL A 48 2.20 -1.91 27.97
CA VAL A 48 2.63 -3.26 28.39
C VAL A 48 4.07 -3.28 28.89
N LEU A 49 5.00 -2.53 28.28
CA LEU A 49 6.40 -2.59 28.65
C LEU A 49 6.69 -1.82 29.96
N PRO A 50 7.26 -2.46 31.00
CA PRO A 50 7.49 -1.82 32.29
C PRO A 50 8.46 -0.62 32.22
N PHE A 51 9.36 -0.60 31.23
CA PHE A 51 10.34 0.48 31.05
C PHE A 51 9.72 1.79 30.54
N VAL A 52 8.63 1.72 29.77
CA VAL A 52 8.01 2.88 29.10
C VAL A 52 6.58 3.16 29.59
N ASN A 53 6.01 2.32 30.47
CA ASN A 53 4.63 2.46 30.93
C ASN A 53 4.36 3.71 31.79
N ARG A 54 5.38 4.26 32.43
CA ARG A 54 5.29 5.51 33.21
C ARG A 54 5.43 6.76 32.34
N GLY A 55 5.77 6.58 31.06
CA GLY A 55 6.00 7.66 30.11
C GLY A 55 4.73 8.45 29.77
N GLY A 56 4.90 9.74 29.44
CA GLY A 56 3.81 10.62 29.01
C GLY A 56 3.52 10.56 27.51
N ILE A 57 3.00 11.65 26.96
CA ILE A 57 2.78 11.83 25.51
C ILE A 57 4.12 11.84 24.75
N LYS A 58 5.16 12.43 25.34
CA LYS A 58 6.51 12.49 24.72
C LYS A 58 7.08 11.09 24.44
N THR A 59 6.98 10.18 25.41
CA THR A 59 7.40 8.79 25.25
C THR A 59 6.58 8.06 24.20
N TYR A 60 5.27 8.33 24.11
CA TYR A 60 4.43 7.76 23.06
C TYR A 60 4.86 8.23 21.68
N LEU A 61 5.06 9.53 21.46
CA LEU A 61 5.53 10.07 20.18
C LEU A 61 6.90 9.51 19.78
N PHE A 62 7.82 9.38 20.75
CA PHE A 62 9.12 8.72 20.53
C PHE A 62 8.97 7.27 20.05
N LEU A 63 8.07 6.50 20.69
CA LEU A 63 7.77 5.14 20.27
C LEU A 63 7.12 5.07 18.88
N VAL A 64 6.24 6.03 18.54
CA VAL A 64 5.64 6.11 17.20
C VAL A 64 6.71 6.33 16.13
N VAL A 65 7.70 7.20 16.38
CA VAL A 65 8.78 7.44 15.41
C VAL A 65 9.66 6.20 15.24
N ILE A 66 10.06 5.56 16.34
CA ILE A 66 10.94 4.38 16.29
C ILE A 66 10.23 3.15 15.72
N LEU A 67 9.00 2.88 16.16
CA LEU A 67 8.26 1.71 15.74
C LEU A 67 7.50 1.93 14.42
N GLY A 68 7.23 3.18 14.04
CA GLY A 68 6.46 3.50 12.83
C GLY A 68 7.10 2.93 11.56
N VAL A 69 8.43 3.04 11.43
CA VAL A 69 9.17 2.48 10.29
C VAL A 69 9.06 0.95 10.22
N PRO A 70 9.47 0.18 11.25
CA PRO A 70 9.36 -1.27 11.19
C PRO A 70 7.91 -1.78 11.08
N ILE A 71 6.93 -1.10 11.69
CA ILE A 71 5.51 -1.43 11.52
C ILE A 71 5.08 -1.27 10.06
N THR A 72 5.46 -0.15 9.42
CA THR A 72 5.09 0.12 8.02
C THR A 72 5.71 -0.91 7.09
N VAL A 73 6.99 -1.23 7.30
CA VAL A 73 7.68 -2.28 6.54
C VAL A 73 6.99 -3.63 6.72
N ALA A 74 6.67 -4.02 7.96
CA ALA A 74 5.98 -5.28 8.24
C ALA A 74 4.57 -5.33 7.62
N TYR A 75 3.82 -4.23 7.66
CA TYR A 75 2.50 -4.16 7.03
C TYR A 75 2.61 -4.33 5.51
N TRP A 76 3.58 -3.66 4.87
CA TRP A 76 3.80 -3.80 3.44
C TRP A 76 4.27 -5.19 3.03
N THR A 77 5.16 -5.82 3.79
CA THR A 77 5.61 -7.17 3.48
C THR A 77 4.47 -8.16 3.57
N VAL A 78 3.66 -8.11 4.63
CA VAL A 78 2.46 -8.96 4.79
C VAL A 78 1.44 -8.69 3.68
N ALA A 79 1.15 -7.42 3.38
CA ALA A 79 0.21 -7.06 2.32
C ALA A 79 0.67 -7.55 0.93
N SER A 80 1.98 -7.54 0.68
CA SER A 80 2.56 -8.00 -0.58
C SER A 80 2.60 -9.52 -0.69
N MET A 81 2.89 -10.23 0.41
CA MET A 81 3.00 -11.70 0.43
C MET A 81 1.64 -12.39 0.38
N TYR A 82 0.66 -11.88 1.13
CA TYR A 82 -0.63 -12.55 1.32
C TYR A 82 -1.79 -11.88 0.59
N GLY A 83 -1.61 -10.66 0.09
CA GLY A 83 -2.69 -9.96 -0.60
C GLY A 83 -3.05 -10.70 -1.89
N LYS A 84 -4.33 -11.02 -2.02
CA LYS A 84 -4.86 -11.74 -3.18
C LYS A 84 -4.62 -10.92 -4.44
N ARG A 85 -4.19 -11.59 -5.51
CA ARG A 85 -4.12 -10.97 -6.83
C ARG A 85 -5.51 -10.47 -7.22
N LYS A 86 -5.61 -9.19 -7.58
CA LYS A 86 -6.87 -8.61 -8.07
C LYS A 86 -7.26 -9.18 -9.42
N ASN A 87 -6.28 -9.58 -10.23
CA ASN A 87 -6.51 -10.25 -11.49
C ASN A 87 -5.52 -11.41 -11.72
N GLN A 88 -6.01 -12.49 -12.35
CA GLN A 88 -5.22 -13.65 -12.77
C GLN A 88 -5.00 -13.70 -14.29
N LYS A 89 -5.82 -12.97 -15.07
CA LYS A 89 -5.75 -12.84 -16.53
C LYS A 89 -6.28 -11.45 -16.92
N VAL A 90 -5.42 -10.45 -16.97
CA VAL A 90 -5.79 -9.19 -17.63
C VAL A 90 -5.69 -9.48 -19.13
N LEU A 91 -6.81 -9.39 -19.86
CA LEU A 91 -6.77 -9.26 -21.31
C LEU A 91 -6.10 -7.93 -21.61
N LEU A 92 -4.78 -7.98 -21.81
CA LEU A 92 -4.00 -6.82 -22.20
C LEU A 92 -4.22 -6.64 -23.70
N PRO A 93 -4.63 -5.45 -24.17
CA PRO A 93 -4.80 -5.23 -25.59
C PRO A 93 -3.46 -5.49 -26.31
N GLY A 94 -3.46 -6.48 -27.22
CA GLY A 94 -2.32 -6.79 -28.09
C GLY A 94 -1.37 -7.90 -27.63
N LYS A 95 -1.77 -8.82 -26.74
CA LYS A 95 -0.96 -10.01 -26.45
C LYS A 95 -1.84 -11.24 -26.20
N ASP A 96 -2.25 -11.91 -27.27
CA ASP A 96 -2.53 -13.34 -27.16
C ASP A 96 -1.19 -14.04 -26.89
N ILE A 97 -1.16 -14.84 -25.83
CA ILE A 97 0.02 -15.60 -25.41
C ILE A 97 0.13 -16.94 -26.17
N GLU A 98 -0.79 -17.18 -27.10
CA GLU A 98 -1.03 -18.46 -27.80
C GLU A 98 -1.00 -18.30 -29.34
N GLU A 99 -0.47 -17.19 -29.87
CA GLU A 99 -0.10 -17.04 -31.30
C GLU A 99 1.38 -16.67 -31.47
#